data_AF-A0A6A6WYF9-F1
#
_entry.id   AF-A0A6A6WYF9-F1
#
_cell.length_a   1.000
_cell.length_b   1.000
_cell.length_c   1.000
_cell.angle_alpha   90.00
_cell.angle_beta   90.00
_cell.angle_gamma   90.00
#
_symmetry.space_group_name_H-M   'P 1'
#
loop_
_entity.id
_entity.type
_entity.pdbx_description
1 polymer ?
#
loop_
_entity_poly.entity_id
_entity_poly.type
_entity_poly.pdbx_seq_one_letter_code
_entity_poly.pdbx_strand_id
1 'polypeptide(L)'
;MDDPAFDVETDLQTQSLLLASAHHDISALRDLLRNSSANVQDVETGFTPLHAAIAACEPDTTSNEVNGQSNRNTNGESAVEISEERKQELEVAAKTVKLLFQHGAIWNDLDGNGETPGCIARRLGLTDLYEICVDAGVRAELLLSRLDGYLPLGDADSASEDDEEEEEVEGEVAEGVAEDTENAAVGGGEVDAGAGDESTLNPNYLSSTLTFDRNRILDASANGVMMEWETTLMRRSAELLLPATGLRVLNVGHGMGIIDGIFQEKSPKSHHIIEAHPDVLKNMRENGWYDKPGVVVHEGRWQDVVPGLVEKGELFDAIYFDTFAEEYKALREFFTEHVIGLLDPAGGAGDEGGKFGFFNGMGADRQVCYDVYNKIVEMDLFEAGFDTDFETVPIPDLDSGGEWDGVRRKYWIPDTYKLPTCSFIG
;
A
#
# COMPACT_ATOMS: atom_id res chain seq x y z
N MET A 1 -43.26 4.13 -33.08
CA MET A 1 -43.06 4.19 -31.62
C MET A 1 -41.57 4.05 -31.48
N ASP A 2 -40.85 5.14 -31.68
CA ASP A 2 -39.40 5.20 -31.48
C ASP A 2 -39.23 6.26 -30.41
N ASP A 3 -39.25 5.80 -29.16
CA ASP A 3 -38.96 6.64 -28.00
C ASP A 3 -37.44 6.58 -27.78
N PRO A 4 -36.70 7.68 -27.98
CA PRO A 4 -35.25 7.70 -27.78
C PRO A 4 -34.83 7.43 -26.32
N ALA A 5 -35.78 7.36 -25.38
CA ALA A 5 -35.53 6.90 -24.01
C ALA A 5 -35.25 5.39 -23.89
N PHE A 6 -35.36 4.61 -24.98
CA PHE A 6 -35.11 3.16 -25.02
C PHE A 6 -34.02 2.74 -26.01
N ASP A 7 -33.29 3.70 -26.60
CA ASP A 7 -32.12 3.39 -27.44
C ASP A 7 -30.91 3.12 -26.52
N VAL A 8 -30.84 1.89 -25.99
CA VAL A 8 -29.62 1.43 -25.31
C VAL A 8 -28.59 1.19 -26.42
N GLU A 9 -27.70 2.16 -26.62
CA GLU A 9 -26.54 2.00 -27.49
C GLU A 9 -25.60 0.97 -26.83
N THR A 10 -25.90 -0.31 -27.04
CA THR A 10 -25.10 -1.41 -26.48
C THR A 10 -23.75 -1.42 -27.18
N ASP A 11 -22.67 -1.16 -26.45
CA ASP A 11 -21.32 -1.34 -26.96
C ASP A 11 -21.03 -2.83 -27.19
N LEU A 12 -21.34 -3.29 -28.39
CA LEU A 12 -21.16 -4.68 -28.82
C LEU A 12 -19.70 -5.13 -28.71
N GLN A 13 -18.72 -4.22 -28.80
CA GLN A 13 -17.31 -4.57 -28.71
C GLN A 13 -16.93 -4.90 -27.26
N THR A 14 -17.32 -4.05 -26.32
CA THR A 14 -17.14 -4.30 -24.88
C THR A 14 -17.86 -5.57 -24.45
N GLN A 15 -19.13 -5.74 -24.82
CA GLN A 15 -19.90 -6.94 -24.49
C GLN A 15 -19.27 -8.22 -25.07
N SER A 16 -18.77 -8.19 -26.31
CA SER A 16 -18.09 -9.34 -26.91
C SER A 16 -16.82 -9.72 -26.16
N LEU A 17 -16.06 -8.72 -25.69
CA LEU A 17 -14.83 -8.96 -24.93
C LEU A 17 -15.12 -9.52 -23.53
N LEU A 18 -16.09 -8.95 -22.81
CA LEU A 18 -16.51 -9.47 -21.51
C LEU A 18 -17.06 -10.89 -21.61
N LEU A 19 -17.86 -11.18 -22.64
CA LEU A 19 -18.41 -12.52 -22.89
C LEU A 19 -17.30 -13.53 -23.18
N ALA A 20 -16.33 -13.18 -24.03
CA ALA A 20 -15.17 -14.03 -24.29
C ALA A 20 -14.32 -14.26 -23.03
N SER A 21 -14.19 -13.25 -22.17
CA SER A 21 -13.53 -13.36 -20.86
C SER A 21 -14.25 -14.31 -19.92
N ALA A 22 -15.57 -14.16 -19.77
CA ALA A 22 -16.39 -14.98 -18.90
C ALA A 22 -16.42 -16.46 -19.35
N HIS A 23 -16.34 -16.72 -20.65
CA HIS A 23 -16.22 -18.08 -21.19
C HIS A 23 -14.79 -18.61 -21.24
N HIS A 24 -13.80 -17.81 -20.81
CA HIS A 24 -12.37 -18.12 -20.91
C HIS A 24 -11.94 -18.54 -22.33
N ASP A 25 -12.56 -17.96 -23.37
CA ASP A 25 -12.23 -18.22 -24.78
C ASP A 25 -10.97 -17.43 -25.18
N ILE A 26 -9.82 -18.02 -24.88
CA ILE A 26 -8.50 -17.45 -25.17
C ILE A 26 -8.33 -17.12 -26.67
N SER A 27 -8.95 -17.87 -27.58
CA SER A 27 -8.80 -17.61 -29.01
C SER A 27 -9.58 -16.36 -29.41
N ALA A 28 -10.85 -16.27 -29.00
CA ALA A 28 -11.66 -15.08 -29.25
C ALA A 28 -11.05 -13.84 -28.58
N LEU A 29 -10.60 -13.95 -27.33
CA LEU A 29 -9.95 -12.86 -26.60
C LEU A 29 -8.73 -12.31 -27.34
N ARG A 30 -7.85 -13.18 -27.86
CA ARG A 30 -6.68 -12.74 -28.62
C ARG A 30 -7.03 -11.95 -29.86
N ASP A 31 -8.13 -12.27 -30.53
CA ASP A 31 -8.54 -11.56 -31.73
C ASP A 31 -9.23 -10.23 -31.39
N LEU A 32 -10.05 -10.21 -30.34
CA LEU A 32 -10.73 -9.01 -29.86
C LEU A 32 -9.72 -7.96 -29.34
N LEU A 33 -8.77 -8.38 -28.50
CA LEU A 33 -7.73 -7.52 -27.91
C LEU A 33 -6.75 -6.90 -28.92
N ARG A 34 -6.82 -7.26 -30.21
CA ARG A 34 -6.05 -6.56 -31.26
C ARG A 34 -6.58 -5.16 -31.53
N ASN A 35 -7.88 -4.96 -31.34
CA ASN A 35 -8.58 -3.72 -31.70
C ASN A 35 -9.38 -3.14 -30.53
N SER A 36 -9.30 -3.75 -29.34
CA SER A 36 -9.96 -3.29 -28.11
C SER A 36 -8.95 -3.19 -26.97
N SER A 37 -9.23 -2.30 -26.01
CA SER A 37 -8.50 -2.25 -24.75
C SER A 37 -8.90 -3.41 -23.83
N ALA A 38 -7.96 -3.92 -23.04
CA ALA A 38 -8.28 -4.85 -21.95
C ALA A 38 -8.96 -4.18 -20.74
N ASN A 39 -9.05 -2.84 -20.75
CA ASN A 39 -9.62 -1.99 -19.71
C ASN A 39 -10.97 -1.38 -20.09
N VAL A 40 -11.66 -1.94 -21.10
CA VAL A 40 -13.07 -1.57 -21.34
C VAL A 40 -13.90 -1.95 -20.11
N GLN A 41 -14.93 -1.16 -19.82
CA GLN A 41 -15.82 -1.38 -18.70
C GLN A 41 -17.26 -1.44 -19.17
N ASP A 42 -17.99 -2.42 -18.67
CA ASP A 42 -19.43 -2.49 -18.83
C ASP A 42 -20.11 -1.35 -18.07
N VAL A 43 -20.99 -0.62 -18.76
CA VAL A 43 -21.63 0.60 -18.23
C VAL A 43 -22.62 0.32 -17.10
N GLU A 44 -23.13 -0.91 -16.99
CA GLU A 44 -24.12 -1.27 -15.97
C GLU A 44 -23.45 -1.81 -14.70
N THR A 45 -22.46 -2.68 -14.87
CA THR A 45 -21.81 -3.43 -13.79
C THR A 45 -20.46 -2.86 -13.39
N GLY A 46 -19.83 -2.03 -14.22
CA GLY A 46 -18.43 -1.63 -14.08
C GLY A 46 -17.44 -2.75 -14.36
N PHE A 47 -17.88 -3.92 -14.84
CA PHE A 47 -16.99 -5.04 -15.06
C PHE A 47 -15.99 -4.76 -16.17
N THR A 48 -14.72 -4.98 -15.86
CA THR A 48 -13.69 -5.16 -16.87
C THR A 48 -13.64 -6.60 -17.35
N PRO A 49 -12.97 -6.90 -18.48
CA PRO A 49 -12.62 -8.26 -18.87
C PRO A 49 -12.00 -9.10 -17.74
N LEU A 50 -11.22 -8.51 -16.82
CA LEU A 50 -10.68 -9.21 -15.65
C LEU A 50 -11.76 -9.59 -14.65
N HIS A 51 -12.64 -8.65 -14.31
CA HIS A 51 -13.80 -8.91 -13.43
C HIS A 51 -14.64 -10.06 -14.00
N ALA A 52 -14.99 -9.99 -15.29
CA ALA A 52 -15.79 -11.01 -15.96
C ALA A 52 -15.12 -12.40 -15.95
N ALA A 53 -13.81 -12.48 -16.23
CA ALA A 53 -13.07 -13.74 -16.22
C ALA A 53 -13.03 -14.39 -14.83
N ILE A 54 -12.90 -13.61 -13.76
CA ILE A 54 -12.83 -14.13 -12.38
C ILE A 54 -14.24 -14.44 -11.84
N ALA A 55 -15.21 -13.55 -12.07
CA ALA A 55 -16.59 -13.72 -11.60
C ALA A 55 -17.26 -14.96 -12.21
N ALA A 56 -16.92 -15.32 -13.46
CA ALA A 56 -17.41 -16.54 -14.10
C ALA A 56 -16.94 -17.84 -13.42
N CYS A 57 -15.97 -17.74 -12.50
CA CYS A 57 -15.55 -18.85 -11.65
C CYS A 57 -16.33 -18.93 -10.33
N GLU A 58 -17.48 -18.29 -10.17
CA GLU A 58 -18.33 -18.48 -8.99
C GLU A 58 -18.77 -19.96 -8.87
N PRO A 59 -18.63 -20.61 -7.69
CA PRO A 59 -19.06 -21.99 -7.52
C PRO A 59 -20.59 -22.11 -7.53
N ASP A 60 -21.12 -23.11 -8.24
CA ASP A 60 -22.55 -23.42 -8.23
C ASP A 60 -23.00 -23.81 -6.81
N THR A 61 -23.82 -22.97 -6.18
CA THR A 61 -24.37 -23.23 -4.83
C THR A 61 -25.25 -24.48 -4.77
N THR A 62 -25.67 -25.03 -5.92
CA THR A 62 -26.58 -26.18 -6.01
C THR A 62 -25.93 -27.57 -5.93
N SER A 63 -24.61 -27.69 -6.08
CA SER A 63 -23.95 -29.02 -6.07
C SER A 63 -23.61 -29.53 -4.65
N ASN A 64 -23.69 -28.68 -3.63
CA ASN A 64 -23.30 -29.04 -2.25
C ASN A 64 -24.46 -29.40 -1.31
N GLU A 65 -25.73 -29.28 -1.72
CA GLU A 65 -26.88 -29.60 -0.86
C GLU A 65 -27.47 -31.01 -1.05
N VAL A 66 -26.95 -31.82 -1.98
CA VAL A 66 -27.48 -33.18 -2.23
C VAL A 66 -26.55 -34.25 -1.65
N ASN A 67 -26.29 -34.22 -0.34
CA ASN A 67 -26.13 -35.44 0.47
C ASN A 67 -26.02 -35.15 1.98
N GLY A 68 -27.15 -35.30 2.68
CA GLY A 68 -27.19 -35.98 3.99
C GLY A 68 -26.82 -35.19 5.25
N GLN A 69 -27.84 -34.62 5.89
CA GLN A 69 -28.08 -34.60 7.35
C GLN A 69 -26.88 -34.65 8.33
N SER A 70 -26.63 -33.49 8.94
CA SER A 70 -26.39 -33.26 10.38
C SER A 70 -25.43 -34.18 11.13
N ASN A 71 -24.21 -33.70 11.38
CA ASN A 71 -23.75 -33.52 12.76
C ASN A 71 -22.58 -32.53 12.88
N ARG A 72 -22.78 -31.51 13.72
CA ARG A 72 -21.74 -30.62 14.24
C ARG A 72 -20.75 -31.43 15.10
N ASN A 73 -19.48 -31.36 14.74
CA ASN A 73 -18.26 -31.29 15.56
C ASN A 73 -17.15 -32.10 14.89
N THR A 74 -16.09 -31.44 14.43
CA THR A 74 -14.69 -31.70 14.80
C THR A 74 -13.75 -30.78 14.03
N ASN A 75 -12.73 -30.30 14.73
CA ASN A 75 -11.53 -29.67 14.17
C ASN A 75 -10.88 -30.60 13.14
N GLY A 76 -10.57 -30.06 11.98
CA GLY A 76 -9.79 -30.70 10.94
C GLY A 76 -10.07 -30.01 9.61
N GLU A 77 -9.04 -29.36 9.05
CA GLU A 77 -9.00 -28.90 7.66
C GLU A 77 -9.30 -30.10 6.75
N SER A 78 -10.56 -30.28 6.38
CA SER A 78 -10.93 -31.22 5.32
C SER A 78 -10.95 -30.39 4.05
N ALA A 79 -9.84 -30.41 3.31
CA ALA A 79 -9.79 -29.89 1.96
C ALA A 79 -10.92 -30.57 1.17
N VAL A 80 -11.92 -29.78 0.75
CA VAL A 80 -12.94 -30.23 -0.18
C VAL A 80 -12.18 -30.67 -1.44
N GLU A 81 -12.24 -31.95 -1.80
CA GLU A 81 -11.60 -32.43 -3.03
C GLU A 81 -12.29 -31.75 -4.23
N ILE A 82 -11.61 -30.76 -4.81
CA ILE A 82 -12.03 -30.08 -6.03
C ILE A 82 -12.00 -31.11 -7.17
N SER A 83 -13.10 -31.22 -7.93
CA SER A 83 -13.18 -32.13 -9.08
C SER A 83 -12.10 -31.81 -10.11
N GLU A 84 -11.63 -32.83 -10.84
CA GLU A 84 -10.61 -32.62 -11.87
C GLU A 84 -11.10 -31.69 -12.98
N GLU A 85 -12.40 -31.75 -13.31
CA GLU A 85 -13.07 -30.82 -14.23
C GLU A 85 -12.94 -29.38 -13.74
N ARG A 86 -13.20 -29.13 -12.44
CA ARG A 86 -13.09 -27.80 -11.86
C ARG A 86 -11.66 -27.29 -11.81
N LYS A 87 -10.69 -28.15 -11.54
CA LYS A 87 -9.26 -27.77 -11.64
C LYS A 87 -8.90 -27.34 -13.06
N GLN A 88 -9.37 -28.08 -14.06
CA GLN A 88 -9.12 -27.74 -15.45
C GLN A 88 -9.76 -26.41 -15.85
N GLU A 89 -10.99 -26.13 -15.40
CA GLU A 89 -11.65 -24.83 -15.56
C GLU A 89 -10.82 -23.69 -14.94
N LEU A 90 -10.40 -23.85 -13.69
CA LEU A 90 -9.59 -22.84 -13.00
C LEU A 90 -8.22 -22.63 -13.66
N GLU A 91 -7.63 -23.67 -14.24
CA GLU A 91 -6.38 -23.54 -15.01
C GLU A 91 -6.59 -22.71 -16.29
N VAL A 92 -7.73 -22.88 -16.97
CA VAL A 92 -8.08 -22.10 -18.16
C VAL A 92 -8.42 -20.66 -17.78
N ALA A 93 -9.11 -20.44 -16.66
CA ALA A 93 -9.34 -19.11 -16.10
C ALA A 93 -8.02 -18.40 -15.76
N ALA A 94 -7.08 -19.10 -15.11
CA ALA A 94 -5.76 -18.56 -14.79
C ALA A 94 -4.96 -18.15 -16.04
N LYS A 95 -5.04 -18.94 -17.13
CA LYS A 95 -4.44 -18.57 -18.42
C LYS A 95 -5.10 -17.34 -19.03
N THR A 96 -6.42 -17.21 -18.89
CA THR A 96 -7.19 -16.06 -19.37
C THR A 96 -6.83 -14.78 -18.61
N VAL A 97 -6.80 -14.83 -17.28
CA VAL A 97 -6.39 -13.70 -16.43
C VAL A 97 -4.96 -13.26 -16.76
N LYS A 98 -4.02 -14.20 -16.91
CA LYS A 98 -2.64 -13.89 -17.32
C LYS A 98 -2.57 -13.24 -18.71
N LEU A 99 -3.37 -13.70 -19.67
CA LEU A 99 -3.46 -13.07 -21.00
C LEU A 99 -3.95 -11.63 -20.89
N LEU A 100 -4.99 -11.38 -20.10
CA LEU A 100 -5.54 -10.04 -19.91
C LEU A 100 -4.47 -9.09 -19.31
N PHE A 101 -3.74 -9.53 -18.29
CA PHE A 101 -2.61 -8.75 -17.75
C PHE A 101 -1.51 -8.49 -18.79
N GLN A 102 -1.19 -9.45 -19.66
CA GLN A 102 -0.23 -9.26 -20.76
C GLN A 102 -0.69 -8.21 -21.78
N HIS A 103 -1.99 -7.96 -21.86
CA HIS A 103 -2.61 -6.94 -22.72
C HIS A 103 -2.93 -5.64 -21.95
N GLY A 104 -2.32 -5.42 -20.79
CA GLY A 104 -2.41 -4.16 -20.05
C GLY A 104 -3.66 -4.02 -19.19
N ALA A 105 -4.32 -5.12 -18.83
CA ALA A 105 -5.45 -5.06 -17.92
C ALA A 105 -5.05 -4.54 -16.53
N ILE A 106 -5.82 -3.62 -15.96
CA ILE A 106 -5.54 -2.97 -14.67
C ILE A 106 -6.01 -3.86 -13.52
N TRP A 107 -5.11 -4.15 -12.57
CA TRP A 107 -5.33 -5.12 -11.49
C TRP A 107 -6.23 -4.60 -10.36
N ASN A 108 -6.34 -3.28 -10.22
CA ASN A 108 -7.07 -2.58 -9.16
C ASN A 108 -8.24 -1.72 -9.68
N ASP A 109 -8.68 -1.92 -10.92
CA ASP A 109 -9.91 -1.30 -11.42
C ASP A 109 -11.09 -1.70 -10.53
N LEU A 110 -12.01 -0.78 -10.30
CA LEU A 110 -13.19 -1.01 -9.47
C LEU A 110 -14.42 -1.30 -10.34
N ASP A 111 -15.18 -2.31 -9.96
CA ASP A 111 -16.54 -2.51 -10.48
C ASP A 111 -17.55 -1.54 -9.85
N GLY A 112 -18.81 -1.64 -10.25
CA GLY A 112 -19.91 -0.84 -9.71
C GLY A 112 -20.20 -1.07 -8.21
N ASN A 113 -19.63 -2.11 -7.58
CA ASN A 113 -19.71 -2.38 -6.15
C ASN A 113 -18.45 -1.92 -5.39
N GLY A 114 -17.46 -1.35 -6.07
CA GLY A 114 -16.18 -0.99 -5.47
C GLY A 114 -15.26 -2.18 -5.20
N GLU A 115 -15.49 -3.32 -5.86
CA GLU A 115 -14.62 -4.50 -5.82
C GLU A 115 -13.58 -4.44 -6.94
N THR A 116 -12.34 -4.83 -6.65
CA THR A 116 -11.34 -5.12 -7.68
C THR A 116 -11.48 -6.56 -8.18
N PRO A 117 -10.82 -6.95 -9.30
CA PRO A 117 -10.75 -8.35 -9.70
C PRO A 117 -10.20 -9.26 -8.59
N GLY A 118 -9.21 -8.78 -7.82
CA GLY A 118 -8.67 -9.48 -6.65
C GLY A 118 -9.67 -9.59 -5.49
N CYS A 119 -10.50 -8.57 -5.26
CA CYS A 119 -11.58 -8.64 -4.26
C CYS A 119 -12.57 -9.76 -4.59
N ILE A 120 -13.01 -9.85 -5.86
CA ILE A 120 -13.89 -10.93 -6.33
C ILE A 120 -13.21 -12.29 -6.16
N ALA A 121 -11.96 -12.44 -6.59
CA ALA A 121 -11.22 -13.70 -6.45
C ALA A 121 -11.15 -14.18 -5.00
N ARG A 122 -10.84 -13.27 -4.06
CA ARG A 122 -10.81 -13.56 -2.63
C ARG A 122 -12.18 -13.95 -2.09
N ARG A 123 -13.23 -13.18 -2.42
CA ARG A 123 -14.61 -13.44 -1.99
C ARG A 123 -15.11 -14.82 -2.45
N LEU A 124 -14.71 -15.25 -3.64
CA LEU A 124 -15.04 -16.55 -4.21
C LEU A 124 -14.11 -17.69 -3.74
N GLY A 125 -13.09 -17.41 -2.93
CA GLY A 125 -12.12 -18.40 -2.45
C GLY A 125 -11.16 -18.93 -3.54
N LEU A 126 -10.93 -18.15 -4.59
CA LEU A 126 -10.12 -18.51 -5.75
C LEU A 126 -8.65 -18.13 -5.53
N THR A 127 -7.96 -18.84 -4.63
CA THR A 127 -6.59 -18.51 -4.17
C THR A 127 -5.59 -18.32 -5.31
N ASP A 128 -5.56 -19.20 -6.31
CA ASP A 128 -4.61 -19.09 -7.41
C ASP A 128 -4.85 -17.84 -8.28
N LEU A 129 -6.13 -17.48 -8.52
CA LEU A 129 -6.46 -16.28 -9.29
C LEU A 129 -6.19 -15.01 -8.48
N TYR A 130 -6.42 -15.08 -7.16
CA TYR A 130 -6.09 -14.00 -6.23
C TYR A 130 -4.59 -13.70 -6.25
N GLU A 131 -3.74 -14.72 -6.12
CA GLU A 131 -2.28 -14.54 -6.17
C GLU A 131 -1.82 -13.99 -7.53
N ILE A 132 -2.44 -14.38 -8.64
CA ILE A 132 -2.12 -13.78 -9.96
C ILE A 132 -2.42 -12.28 -9.98
N CYS A 133 -3.51 -11.84 -9.33
CA CYS A 133 -3.85 -10.42 -9.21
C CYS A 133 -2.87 -9.66 -8.31
N VAL A 134 -2.51 -10.24 -7.15
CA VAL A 134 -1.49 -9.67 -6.26
C VAL A 134 -0.16 -9.55 -6.99
N ASP A 135 0.31 -10.60 -7.67
CA ASP A 135 1.56 -10.57 -8.42
C ASP A 135 1.51 -9.55 -9.58
N ALA A 136 0.34 -9.32 -10.17
CA ALA A 136 0.17 -8.27 -11.17
C ALA A 136 0.31 -6.87 -10.57
N GLY A 137 -0.28 -6.64 -9.39
CA GLY A 137 -0.10 -5.40 -8.63
C GLY A 137 1.37 -5.15 -8.29
N VAL A 138 2.06 -6.17 -7.77
CA VAL A 138 3.50 -6.06 -7.46
C VAL A 138 4.31 -5.69 -8.70
N ARG A 139 4.08 -6.34 -9.84
CA ARG A 139 4.78 -5.98 -11.10
C ARG A 139 4.49 -4.56 -11.54
N ALA A 140 3.25 -4.09 -11.40
CA ALA A 140 2.87 -2.74 -11.77
C ALA A 140 3.58 -1.70 -10.87
N GLU A 141 3.51 -1.88 -9.55
CA GLU A 141 4.15 -0.97 -8.58
C GLU A 141 5.68 -0.92 -8.74
N LEU A 142 6.34 -2.06 -8.95
CA LEU A 142 7.79 -2.09 -9.22
C LEU A 142 8.15 -1.37 -10.51
N LEU A 143 7.34 -1.53 -11.57
CA LEU A 143 7.57 -0.84 -12.84
C LEU A 143 7.40 0.67 -12.68
N LEU A 144 6.32 1.11 -12.04
CA LEU A 144 6.04 2.53 -11.80
C LEU A 144 7.14 3.18 -10.94
N SER A 145 7.56 2.51 -9.87
CA SER A 145 8.67 2.96 -9.03
C SER A 145 9.97 3.18 -9.82
N ARG A 146 10.26 2.32 -10.82
CA ARG A 146 11.43 2.46 -11.69
C ARG A 146 11.25 3.52 -12.77
N LEU A 147 10.04 3.74 -13.27
CA LEU A 147 9.72 4.79 -14.24
C LEU A 147 9.75 6.18 -13.63
N ASP A 148 9.29 6.36 -12.39
CA ASP A 148 9.43 7.60 -11.63
C ASP A 148 10.90 7.96 -11.36
N GLY A 149 11.78 6.97 -11.31
CA GLY A 149 13.23 7.15 -11.25
C GLY A 149 13.91 7.37 -12.61
N TYR A 150 13.20 7.17 -13.73
CA TYR A 150 13.74 7.35 -15.08
C TYR A 150 13.66 8.82 -15.47
N LEU A 151 14.66 9.60 -15.04
CA LEU A 151 14.98 10.84 -15.73
C LEU A 151 15.26 10.48 -17.20
N PRO A 152 14.58 11.10 -18.19
CA PRO A 152 14.93 10.89 -19.58
C PRO A 152 16.43 11.16 -19.71
N LEU A 153 17.17 10.21 -20.29
CA LEU A 153 18.54 10.44 -20.71
C LEU A 153 18.47 11.66 -21.63
N GLY A 154 18.85 12.83 -21.11
CA GLY A 154 19.08 14.00 -21.93
C GLY A 154 20.07 13.57 -23.00
N ASP A 155 19.70 13.76 -24.26
CA ASP A 155 20.53 13.47 -25.43
C ASP A 155 21.93 14.05 -25.22
N ALA A 156 22.82 13.22 -24.69
CA ALA A 156 24.24 13.42 -24.73
C ALA A 156 24.71 12.67 -25.97
N ASP A 157 24.68 13.37 -27.12
CA ASP A 157 25.77 13.35 -28.09
C ASP A 157 25.45 14.24 -29.31
N SER A 158 25.86 15.51 -29.22
CA SER A 158 26.70 16.05 -30.29
C SER A 158 27.70 17.04 -29.69
N ALA A 159 28.90 16.53 -29.42
CA ALA A 159 30.07 17.35 -29.24
C ALA A 159 30.35 18.14 -30.53
N SER A 160 30.38 19.46 -30.42
CA SER A 160 31.24 20.32 -31.23
C SER A 160 31.72 21.47 -30.35
N GLU A 161 33.01 21.43 -30.02
CA GLU A 161 33.80 22.58 -29.58
C GLU A 161 33.81 23.62 -30.71
N ASP A 162 33.49 24.89 -30.40
CA ASP A 162 34.39 26.03 -30.59
C ASP A 162 33.63 27.39 -30.47
N ASP A 163 34.23 28.22 -29.63
CA ASP A 163 34.41 29.69 -29.66
C ASP A 163 33.25 30.72 -29.60
N GLU A 164 33.57 31.71 -28.78
CA GLU A 164 33.01 33.03 -28.47
C GLU A 164 32.33 33.78 -29.63
N GLU A 165 31.20 34.45 -29.35
CA GLU A 165 31.06 35.93 -29.42
C GLU A 165 29.61 36.37 -29.07
N GLU A 166 29.50 37.54 -28.43
CA GLU A 166 28.25 38.26 -28.12
C GLU A 166 27.58 38.77 -29.40
N GLU A 167 26.24 38.70 -29.51
CA GLU A 167 25.43 39.79 -30.09
C GLU A 167 23.93 39.65 -29.73
N GLU A 168 23.34 40.76 -29.27
CA GLU A 168 21.90 40.96 -29.10
C GLU A 168 21.24 41.26 -30.46
N VAL A 169 20.09 40.62 -30.77
CA VAL A 169 19.09 41.21 -31.67
C VAL A 169 17.67 40.82 -31.25
N GLU A 170 16.82 41.84 -31.12
CA GLU A 170 15.37 41.79 -30.87
C GLU A 170 14.55 41.24 -32.05
N GLY A 171 13.44 40.57 -31.72
CA GLY A 171 12.16 40.66 -32.45
C GLY A 171 11.96 39.77 -33.70
N GLU A 172 11.02 38.82 -33.62
CA GLU A 172 9.69 38.91 -34.25
C GLU A 172 8.93 37.57 -34.16
N VAL A 173 7.62 37.72 -33.95
CA VAL A 173 6.59 36.67 -33.96
C VAL A 173 6.36 36.12 -35.37
N ALA A 174 6.32 34.79 -35.50
CA ALA A 174 5.68 34.12 -36.63
C ALA A 174 5.01 32.83 -36.17
N GLU A 175 3.68 32.82 -36.25
CA GLU A 175 2.84 31.63 -36.20
C GLU A 175 3.22 30.65 -37.31
N GLY A 176 3.38 29.38 -36.95
CA GLY A 176 3.63 28.28 -37.89
C GLY A 176 3.03 26.99 -37.34
N VAL A 177 1.92 26.59 -37.94
CA VAL A 177 1.13 25.38 -37.67
C VAL A 177 1.96 24.12 -37.92
N ALA A 178 1.98 23.20 -36.96
CA ALA A 178 2.38 21.80 -37.10
C ALA A 178 1.45 20.97 -36.20
N GLU A 179 0.36 20.46 -36.74
CA GLU A 179 0.18 19.06 -37.14
C GLU A 179 0.45 18.06 -36.00
N ASP A 180 -0.66 17.65 -35.37
CA ASP A 180 -0.78 16.59 -34.39
C ASP A 180 -0.19 15.27 -34.93
N THR A 181 0.88 14.81 -34.28
CA THR A 181 1.17 13.38 -34.19
C THR A 181 0.95 12.97 -32.74
N GLU A 182 -0.21 12.38 -32.49
CA GLU A 182 -0.58 11.69 -31.27
C GLU A 182 0.50 10.66 -30.92
N ASN A 183 1.34 10.98 -29.93
CA ASN A 183 2.08 9.98 -29.20
C ASN A 183 1.06 9.20 -28.37
N ALA A 184 0.98 7.90 -28.65
CA ALA A 184 0.30 6.93 -27.82
C ALA A 184 0.86 7.01 -26.40
N ALA A 185 0.18 7.79 -25.56
CA ALA A 185 0.37 7.79 -24.14
C ALA A 185 0.10 6.36 -23.67
N VAL A 186 1.16 5.70 -23.18
CA VAL A 186 1.02 4.64 -22.21
C VAL A 186 0.27 5.29 -21.05
N GLY A 187 -1.02 5.04 -20.99
CA GLY A 187 -1.91 5.58 -19.98
C GLY A 187 -1.46 5.08 -18.62
N GLY A 188 -0.62 5.87 -17.95
CA GLY A 188 -0.81 6.11 -16.53
C GLY A 188 -2.19 6.74 -16.42
N GLY A 189 -3.21 5.87 -16.32
CA GLY A 189 -4.53 6.30 -15.91
C GLY A 189 -4.33 6.96 -14.56
N GLU A 190 -4.57 8.27 -14.52
CA GLU A 190 -4.89 8.96 -13.29
C GLU A 190 -5.92 8.08 -12.58
N VAL A 191 -5.48 7.55 -11.44
CA VAL A 191 -6.33 6.91 -10.44
C VAL A 191 -7.63 7.70 -10.31
N ASP A 192 -8.74 7.15 -10.80
CA ASP A 192 -10.06 7.43 -10.20
C ASP A 192 -10.24 6.55 -8.95
N ALA A 193 -9.20 6.51 -8.11
CA ALA A 193 -9.38 6.38 -6.68
C ALA A 193 -9.82 7.77 -6.24
N GLY A 194 -11.13 8.02 -6.27
CA GLY A 194 -11.72 9.37 -6.22
C GLY A 194 -10.90 10.35 -5.39
N ALA A 195 -10.38 11.40 -6.04
CA ALA A 195 -9.50 12.45 -5.52
C ALA A 195 -8.95 12.15 -4.11
N GLY A 196 -7.67 11.72 -4.04
CA GLY A 196 -6.95 11.53 -2.79
C GLY A 196 -7.27 12.64 -1.78
N ASP A 197 -7.47 12.29 -0.51
CA ASP A 197 -7.93 13.26 0.48
C ASP A 197 -6.87 14.34 0.69
N GLU A 198 -7.11 15.54 0.18
CA GLU A 198 -6.13 16.63 0.28
C GLU A 198 -5.74 16.91 1.74
N SER A 199 -6.61 16.63 2.72
CA SER A 199 -6.28 16.84 4.13
C SER A 199 -5.19 15.91 4.66
N THR A 200 -4.96 14.75 4.02
CA THR A 200 -3.88 13.82 4.37
C THR A 200 -2.58 14.13 3.61
N LEU A 201 -2.50 15.26 2.89
CA LEU A 201 -1.22 15.76 2.38
C LEU A 201 -0.41 16.34 3.54
N ASN A 202 0.88 16.03 3.60
CA ASN A 202 1.77 16.41 4.72
C ASN A 202 1.64 17.89 5.15
N PRO A 203 1.67 18.90 4.25
CA PRO A 203 1.51 20.30 4.66
C PRO A 203 0.13 20.60 5.27
N ASN A 204 -0.92 19.96 4.74
CA ASN A 204 -2.28 20.16 5.20
C ASN A 204 -2.48 19.52 6.58
N TYR A 205 -1.99 18.29 6.77
CA TYR A 205 -1.97 17.62 8.07
C TYR A 205 -1.23 18.45 9.13
N LEU A 206 0.01 18.87 8.86
CA LEU A 206 0.82 19.64 9.82
C LEU A 206 0.21 21.01 10.18
N SER A 207 -0.65 21.55 9.32
CA SER A 207 -1.40 22.79 9.57
C SER A 207 -2.78 22.56 10.20
N SER A 208 -3.21 21.31 10.31
CA SER A 208 -4.54 20.95 10.81
C SER A 208 -4.62 21.06 12.33
N THR A 209 -5.85 21.22 12.84
CA THR A 209 -6.12 21.10 14.27
C THR A 209 -6.45 19.66 14.59
N LEU A 210 -5.84 19.10 15.63
CA LEU A 210 -6.13 17.73 16.06
C LEU A 210 -7.18 17.71 17.18
N THR A 211 -8.05 16.71 17.10
CA THR A 211 -8.98 16.37 18.19
C THR A 211 -8.41 15.17 18.95
N PHE A 212 -8.11 15.37 20.23
CA PHE A 212 -7.66 14.30 21.13
C PHE A 212 -8.85 13.78 21.93
N ASP A 213 -9.25 12.55 21.64
CA ASP A 213 -10.15 11.78 22.47
C ASP A 213 -9.34 10.79 23.33
N ARG A 214 -10.03 10.14 24.28
CA ARG A 214 -9.38 9.12 25.13
C ARG A 214 -8.76 7.98 24.30
N ASN A 215 -9.41 7.61 23.20
CA ASN A 215 -9.12 6.40 22.45
C ASN A 215 -8.57 6.68 21.05
N ARG A 216 -8.43 7.95 20.65
CA ARG A 216 -8.04 8.32 19.28
C ARG A 216 -7.59 9.76 19.13
N ILE A 217 -6.85 10.00 18.05
CA ILE A 217 -6.55 11.32 17.50
C ILE A 217 -7.18 11.40 16.12
N LEU A 218 -7.93 12.47 15.88
CA LEU A 218 -8.49 12.78 14.57
C LEU A 218 -7.93 14.10 14.03
N ASP A 219 -7.72 14.18 12.71
CA ASP A 219 -7.43 15.44 12.04
C ASP A 219 -8.68 16.33 11.92
N ALA A 220 -8.51 17.54 11.37
CA ALA A 220 -9.62 18.48 11.17
C ALA A 220 -10.72 17.98 10.20
N SER A 221 -10.42 16.96 9.40
CA SER A 221 -11.34 16.32 8.47
C SER A 221 -11.90 14.99 9.00
N ALA A 222 -11.66 14.68 10.27
CA ALA A 222 -12.05 13.43 10.93
C ALA A 222 -11.38 12.16 10.39
N ASN A 223 -10.19 12.26 9.79
CA ASN A 223 -9.36 11.10 9.50
C ASN A 223 -8.72 10.57 10.78
N GLY A 224 -8.65 9.24 10.92
CA GLY A 224 -7.98 8.58 12.03
C GLY A 224 -6.47 8.75 11.92
N VAL A 225 -5.88 9.56 12.80
CA VAL A 225 -4.42 9.78 12.86
C VAL A 225 -3.75 8.72 13.71
N MET A 226 -4.38 8.35 14.84
CA MET A 226 -3.89 7.32 15.75
C MET A 226 -5.06 6.76 16.55
N MET A 227 -5.13 5.45 16.78
CA MET A 227 -6.26 4.78 17.43
C MET A 227 -5.83 3.76 18.51
N GLU A 228 -6.61 3.61 19.58
CA GLU A 228 -6.28 2.72 20.72
C GLU A 228 -6.24 1.23 20.35
N TRP A 229 -7.02 0.78 19.36
CA TRP A 229 -7.07 -0.64 18.96
C TRP A 229 -5.70 -1.19 18.56
N GLU A 230 -4.77 -0.34 18.11
CA GLU A 230 -3.41 -0.68 17.71
C GLU A 230 -2.49 -1.00 18.90
N THR A 231 -2.94 -0.77 20.14
CA THR A 231 -2.13 -0.96 21.37
C THR A 231 -1.50 -2.35 21.45
N THR A 232 -2.21 -3.40 21.03
CA THR A 232 -1.68 -4.78 21.05
C THR A 232 -0.57 -4.98 20.02
N LEU A 233 -0.69 -4.35 18.84
CA LEU A 233 0.33 -4.37 17.80
C LEU A 233 1.59 -3.65 18.27
N MET A 234 1.43 -2.41 18.77
CA MET A 234 2.53 -1.60 19.29
C MET A 234 3.26 -2.28 20.45
N ARG A 235 2.51 -2.96 21.34
CA ARG A 235 3.11 -3.75 22.42
C ARG A 235 3.95 -4.89 21.87
N ARG A 236 3.44 -5.62 20.88
CA ARG A 236 4.19 -6.72 20.26
C ARG A 236 5.44 -6.20 19.54
N SER A 237 5.34 -5.10 18.79
CA SER A 237 6.50 -4.44 18.16
C SER A 237 7.53 -4.04 19.21
N ALA A 238 7.13 -3.40 20.30
CA ALA A 238 8.08 -3.00 21.35
C ALA A 238 8.73 -4.19 22.06
N GLU A 239 8.04 -5.32 22.20
CA GLU A 239 8.60 -6.55 22.73
C GLU A 239 9.70 -7.15 21.85
N LEU A 240 9.50 -7.12 20.53
CA LEU A 240 10.45 -7.65 19.55
C LEU A 240 11.66 -6.72 19.36
N LEU A 241 11.42 -5.40 19.33
CA LEU A 241 12.45 -4.39 19.13
C LEU A 241 13.31 -4.15 20.38
N LEU A 242 12.70 -4.13 21.57
CA LEU A 242 13.41 -3.93 22.85
C LEU A 242 13.27 -5.16 23.76
N PRO A 243 13.98 -6.27 23.46
CA PRO A 243 13.90 -7.50 24.27
C PRO A 243 14.63 -7.38 25.61
N ALA A 244 15.50 -6.39 25.79
CA ALA A 244 16.30 -6.15 26.98
C ALA A 244 16.23 -4.70 27.46
N THR A 245 16.60 -4.46 28.72
CA THR A 245 16.70 -3.11 29.29
C THR A 245 18.00 -2.43 28.86
N GLY A 246 18.03 -1.10 28.92
CA GLY A 246 19.25 -0.33 28.63
C GLY A 246 19.60 -0.19 27.14
N LEU A 247 18.69 -0.56 26.24
CA LEU A 247 18.82 -0.31 24.80
C LEU A 247 18.51 1.16 24.47
N ARG A 248 19.10 1.68 23.39
CA ARG A 248 18.83 3.01 22.82
C ARG A 248 17.76 2.86 21.76
N VAL A 249 16.69 3.62 21.86
CA VAL A 249 15.55 3.54 20.93
C VAL A 249 15.27 4.89 20.29
N LEU A 250 14.97 4.86 18.99
CA LEU A 250 14.42 5.98 18.24
C LEU A 250 12.99 5.64 17.81
N ASN A 251 12.05 6.50 18.14
CA ASN A 251 10.70 6.49 17.60
C ASN A 251 10.49 7.70 16.67
N VAL A 252 9.86 7.48 15.52
CA VAL A 252 9.51 8.51 14.53
C VAL A 252 8.00 8.57 14.40
N GLY A 253 7.40 9.60 14.98
CA GLY A 253 5.95 9.76 15.16
C GLY A 253 5.49 9.37 16.57
N HIS A 254 5.08 10.36 17.37
CA HIS A 254 4.66 10.13 18.75
C HIS A 254 3.20 9.69 18.84
N GLY A 255 2.33 10.31 18.05
CA GLY A 255 0.89 10.08 18.07
C GLY A 255 0.31 10.24 19.48
N MET A 256 -0.28 9.16 20.01
CA MET A 256 -0.85 9.10 21.37
C MET A 256 0.17 8.73 22.46
N GLY A 257 1.43 8.49 22.11
CA GLY A 257 2.49 8.05 23.02
C GLY A 257 2.31 6.62 23.54
N ILE A 258 1.54 5.78 22.83
CA ILE A 258 1.28 4.38 23.21
C ILE A 258 2.57 3.57 23.14
N ILE A 259 3.21 3.50 21.97
CA ILE A 259 4.45 2.76 21.81
C ILE A 259 5.58 3.36 22.65
N ASP A 260 5.69 4.68 22.70
CA ASP A 260 6.67 5.37 23.53
C ASP A 260 6.50 5.05 25.02
N GLY A 261 5.26 4.91 25.48
CA GLY A 261 4.93 4.50 26.85
C GLY A 261 5.47 3.10 27.13
N ILE A 262 5.24 2.17 26.20
CA ILE A 262 5.70 0.79 26.28
C ILE A 262 7.23 0.70 26.20
N PHE A 263 7.88 1.51 25.36
CA PHE A 263 9.35 1.62 25.34
C PHE A 263 9.87 2.10 26.69
N GLN A 264 9.26 3.12 27.29
CA GLN A 264 9.68 3.61 28.62
C GLN A 264 9.51 2.56 29.72
N GLU A 265 8.46 1.73 29.68
CA GLU A 265 8.30 0.58 30.60
C GLU A 265 9.50 -0.39 30.52
N LYS A 266 10.15 -0.50 29.36
CA LYS A 266 11.32 -1.34 29.12
C LYS A 266 12.65 -0.71 29.56
N SER A 267 12.61 0.48 30.17
CA SER A 267 13.78 1.14 30.77
C SER A 267 14.98 1.28 29.80
N PRO A 268 14.80 2.00 28.67
CA PRO A 268 15.84 2.22 27.69
C PRO A 268 16.94 3.11 28.27
N LYS A 269 18.15 3.02 27.71
CA LYS A 269 19.28 3.90 28.07
C LYS A 269 19.07 5.32 27.54
N SER A 270 18.55 5.42 26.33
CA SER A 270 18.07 6.67 25.73
C SER A 270 16.85 6.39 24.85
N HIS A 271 15.95 7.35 24.78
CA HIS A 271 14.71 7.27 24.02
C HIS A 271 14.50 8.55 23.23
N HIS A 272 14.81 8.51 21.94
CA HIS A 272 14.67 9.65 21.05
C HIS A 272 13.28 9.56 20.40
N ILE A 273 12.53 10.66 20.39
CA ILE A 273 11.20 10.74 19.79
C ILE A 273 11.22 11.92 18.81
N ILE A 274 10.92 11.67 17.55
CA ILE A 274 10.75 12.72 16.53
C ILE A 274 9.25 12.97 16.35
N GLU A 275 8.83 14.23 16.47
CA GLU A 275 7.42 14.62 16.29
C GLU A 275 7.32 16.00 15.63
N ALA A 276 6.46 16.10 14.62
CA ALA A 276 6.34 17.27 13.76
C ALA A 276 5.09 18.10 14.03
N HIS A 277 4.00 17.46 14.49
CA HIS A 277 2.70 18.11 14.58
C HIS A 277 2.62 19.02 15.83
N PRO A 278 2.34 20.33 15.69
CA PRO A 278 2.35 21.28 16.81
C PRO A 278 1.42 20.89 17.98
N ASP A 279 0.22 20.39 17.68
CA ASP A 279 -0.74 19.95 18.70
C ASP A 279 -0.26 18.70 19.48
N VAL A 280 0.42 17.75 18.81
CA VAL A 280 1.02 16.58 19.47
C VAL A 280 2.18 17.02 20.36
N LEU A 281 3.06 17.90 19.87
CA LEU A 281 4.16 18.46 20.65
C LEU A 281 3.66 19.21 21.90
N LYS A 282 2.57 19.97 21.78
CA LYS A 282 1.93 20.63 22.91
C LYS A 282 1.41 19.61 23.92
N ASN A 283 0.70 18.57 23.47
CA ASN A 283 0.23 17.47 24.32
C ASN A 283 1.40 16.76 25.04
N MET A 284 2.51 16.51 24.33
CA MET A 284 3.72 15.93 24.89
C MET A 284 4.29 16.76 26.05
N ARG A 285 4.35 18.09 25.90
CA ARG A 285 4.80 19.00 26.96
C ARG A 285 3.85 18.96 28.16
N GLU A 286 2.55 19.02 27.93
CA GLU A 286 1.53 19.00 28.98
C GLU A 286 1.54 17.69 29.79
N ASN A 287 1.87 16.56 29.13
CA ASN A 287 1.96 15.24 29.76
C ASN A 287 3.37 14.89 30.27
N GLY A 288 4.31 15.85 30.27
CA GLY A 288 5.63 15.72 30.89
C GLY A 288 6.61 14.80 30.15
N TRP A 289 6.42 14.56 28.85
CA TRP A 289 7.33 13.72 28.04
C TRP A 289 8.75 14.26 28.01
N TYR A 290 8.91 15.58 27.99
CA TYR A 290 10.21 16.26 27.98
C TYR A 290 11.01 16.07 29.28
N ASP A 291 10.32 15.73 30.38
CA ASP A 291 10.95 15.54 31.70
C ASP A 291 11.20 14.06 32.01
N LYS A 292 10.81 13.13 31.12
CA LYS A 292 10.98 11.69 31.36
C LYS A 292 12.47 11.29 31.28
N PRO A 293 12.93 10.40 32.17
CA PRO A 293 14.33 9.97 32.19
C PRO A 293 14.78 9.37 30.84
N GLY A 294 15.89 9.89 30.30
CA GLY A 294 16.48 9.38 29.06
C GLY A 294 15.70 9.76 27.79
N VAL A 295 14.60 10.49 27.88
CA VAL A 295 13.82 10.95 26.71
C VAL A 295 14.47 12.19 26.10
N VAL A 296 14.59 12.20 24.78
CA VAL A 296 15.01 13.35 23.97
C VAL A 296 13.97 13.55 22.87
N VAL A 297 13.24 14.67 22.93
CA VAL A 297 12.24 15.03 21.92
C VAL A 297 12.88 15.92 20.86
N HIS A 298 12.76 15.52 19.59
CA HIS A 298 13.18 16.29 18.43
C HIS A 298 11.93 16.87 17.76
N GLU A 299 11.80 18.20 17.81
CA GLU A 299 10.65 18.91 17.25
C GLU A 299 10.90 19.22 15.78
N GLY A 300 10.07 18.67 14.90
CA GLY A 300 10.14 18.88 13.46
C GLY A 300 9.89 17.62 12.66
N ARG A 301 9.92 17.77 11.33
CA ARG A 301 9.76 16.64 10.42
C ARG A 301 10.99 15.74 10.48
N TRP A 302 10.79 14.44 10.34
CA TRP A 302 11.90 13.49 10.38
C TRP A 302 12.92 13.76 9.27
N GLN A 303 12.46 14.21 8.10
CA GLN A 303 13.29 14.60 6.96
C GLN A 303 14.31 15.70 7.32
N ASP A 304 13.97 16.57 8.28
CA ASP A 304 14.84 17.67 8.72
C ASP A 304 15.73 17.25 9.92
N VAL A 305 15.26 16.32 10.76
CA VAL A 305 15.93 15.90 12.01
C VAL A 305 16.93 14.78 11.77
N VAL A 306 16.55 13.76 11.00
CA VAL A 306 17.27 12.51 10.82
C VAL A 306 18.68 12.72 10.22
N PRO A 307 18.88 13.55 9.19
CA PRO A 307 20.23 13.83 8.66
C PRO A 307 21.19 14.33 9.75
N GLY A 308 20.72 15.19 10.64
CA GLY A 308 21.52 15.71 11.75
C GLY A 308 21.84 14.68 12.84
N LEU A 309 21.05 13.61 12.98
CA LEU A 309 21.36 12.48 13.86
C LEU A 309 22.45 11.59 13.23
N VAL A 310 22.34 11.32 11.93
CA VAL A 310 23.34 10.57 11.16
C VAL A 310 24.69 11.28 11.19
N GLU A 311 24.73 12.60 10.95
CA GLU A 311 25.96 13.41 11.00
C GLU A 311 26.66 13.38 12.36
N LYS A 312 25.87 13.25 13.45
CA LYS A 312 26.41 13.13 14.82
C LYS A 312 26.89 11.72 15.14
N GLY A 313 26.63 10.74 14.28
CA GLY A 313 26.91 9.32 14.54
C GLY A 313 26.06 8.75 15.67
N GLU A 314 24.83 9.26 15.83
CA GLU A 314 23.87 8.67 16.77
C GLU A 314 23.45 7.29 16.25
N LEU A 315 23.63 6.27 17.10
CA LEU A 315 23.27 4.89 16.79
C LEU A 315 22.23 4.39 17.79
N PHE A 316 21.27 3.63 17.30
CA PHE A 316 20.15 3.07 18.05
C PHE A 316 20.14 1.56 17.94
N ASP A 317 19.81 0.90 19.05
CA ASP A 317 19.64 -0.54 19.10
C ASP A 317 18.24 -0.95 18.59
N ALA A 318 17.30 0.00 18.57
CA ALA A 318 15.96 -0.17 18.04
C ALA A 318 15.43 1.11 17.37
N ILE A 319 14.76 0.95 16.23
CA ILE A 319 14.07 2.04 15.53
C ILE A 319 12.63 1.64 15.26
N TYR A 320 11.68 2.53 15.53
CA TYR A 320 10.28 2.39 15.15
C TYR A 320 9.81 3.58 14.31
N PHE A 321 9.13 3.29 13.20
CA PHE A 321 8.59 4.31 12.30
C PHE A 321 7.08 4.18 12.16
N ASP A 322 6.34 5.18 12.62
CA ASP A 322 4.88 5.22 12.57
C ASP A 322 4.42 6.68 12.44
N THR A 323 4.39 7.15 11.21
CA THR A 323 4.05 8.52 10.86
C THR A 323 2.69 8.59 10.18
N PHE A 324 2.14 9.79 10.08
CA PHE A 324 0.86 10.04 9.41
C PHE A 324 1.04 11.02 8.25
N ALA A 325 0.16 10.94 7.24
CA ALA A 325 0.18 11.80 6.05
C ALA A 325 1.48 11.67 5.25
N GLU A 326 1.98 10.44 5.10
CA GLU A 326 3.16 10.08 4.32
C GLU A 326 2.81 8.97 3.31
N GLU A 327 3.43 9.03 2.13
CA GLU A 327 3.30 7.99 1.10
C GLU A 327 4.32 6.88 1.32
N TYR A 328 4.13 5.72 0.66
CA TYR A 328 5.09 4.61 0.73
C TYR A 328 6.53 5.01 0.41
N LYS A 329 6.70 5.95 -0.53
CA LYS A 329 8.02 6.49 -0.90
C LYS A 329 8.79 7.06 0.29
N ALA A 330 8.10 7.69 1.24
CA ALA A 330 8.72 8.26 2.44
C ALA A 330 9.24 7.15 3.39
N LEU A 331 8.46 6.09 3.60
CA LEU A 331 8.91 4.91 4.35
C LEU A 331 10.11 4.26 3.66
N ARG A 332 10.06 4.10 2.34
CA ARG A 332 11.16 3.55 1.55
C ARG A 332 12.43 4.38 1.67
N GLU A 333 12.34 5.69 1.48
CA GLU A 333 13.46 6.62 1.69
C GLU A 333 14.03 6.50 3.10
N PHE A 334 13.17 6.42 4.11
CA PHE A 334 13.61 6.29 5.50
C PHE A 334 14.48 5.04 5.72
N PHE A 335 14.03 3.86 5.29
CA PHE A 335 14.84 2.64 5.51
C PHE A 335 16.01 2.47 4.55
N THR A 336 15.92 2.99 3.32
CA THR A 336 17.02 2.90 2.33
C THR A 336 18.16 3.87 2.64
N GLU A 337 17.85 5.10 3.04
CA GLU A 337 18.85 6.17 3.18
C GLU A 337 19.26 6.45 4.63
N HIS A 338 18.39 6.17 5.60
CA HIS A 338 18.60 6.65 6.98
C HIS A 338 18.72 5.56 8.03
N VAL A 339 17.88 4.52 8.00
CA VAL A 339 17.97 3.41 8.96
C VAL A 339 19.36 2.78 8.91
N ILE A 340 19.96 2.66 7.72
CA ILE A 340 21.33 2.14 7.54
C ILE A 340 22.40 2.94 8.31
N GLY A 341 22.20 4.25 8.51
CA GLY A 341 23.13 5.14 9.21
C GLY A 341 22.82 5.31 10.70
N LEU A 342 21.64 4.89 11.14
CA LEU A 342 21.14 5.06 12.51
C LEU A 342 21.05 3.76 13.29
N LEU A 343 20.87 2.62 12.63
CA LEU A 343 20.72 1.33 13.29
C LEU A 343 22.10 0.78 13.63
N ASP A 344 22.32 0.43 14.90
CA ASP A 344 23.62 -0.08 15.34
C ASP A 344 23.82 -1.53 14.84
N PRO A 345 24.81 -1.82 13.97
CA PRO A 345 25.03 -3.16 13.44
C PRO A 345 25.53 -4.16 14.50
N ALA A 346 26.00 -3.67 15.66
CA ALA A 346 26.43 -4.49 16.80
C ALA A 346 25.61 -4.20 18.07
N GLY A 347 24.52 -3.44 17.95
CA GLY A 347 23.64 -3.10 19.06
C GLY A 347 22.46 -4.06 19.13
N GLY A 348 22.00 -4.43 20.33
CA GLY A 348 20.95 -5.44 20.48
C GLY A 348 21.19 -6.36 21.67
N ALA A 349 20.34 -7.35 21.86
CA ALA A 349 20.54 -8.35 22.90
C ALA A 349 21.48 -9.46 22.40
N GLY A 350 22.60 -9.67 23.08
CA GLY A 350 23.46 -10.84 22.84
C GLY A 350 24.34 -10.79 21.58
N ASP A 351 24.89 -9.61 21.24
CA ASP A 351 25.71 -9.36 20.04
C ASP A 351 24.95 -9.52 18.70
N GLU A 352 23.61 -9.58 18.75
CA GLU A 352 22.76 -9.34 17.57
C GLU A 352 22.81 -7.86 17.18
N GLY A 353 22.65 -7.56 15.89
CA GLY A 353 22.50 -6.19 15.39
C GLY A 353 21.12 -5.60 15.71
N GLY A 354 21.01 -4.28 15.51
CA GLY A 354 19.82 -3.52 15.91
C GLY A 354 18.60 -3.95 15.12
N LYS A 355 17.41 -3.65 15.65
CA LYS A 355 16.14 -4.01 15.02
C LYS A 355 15.35 -2.80 14.57
N PHE A 356 14.78 -2.88 13.38
CA PHE A 356 13.90 -1.85 12.82
C PHE A 356 12.48 -2.41 12.66
N GLY A 357 11.48 -1.67 13.11
CA GLY A 357 10.08 -1.97 12.87
C GLY A 357 9.33 -0.72 12.44
N PHE A 358 8.14 -0.91 11.89
CA PHE A 358 7.27 0.18 11.47
C PHE A 358 5.80 -0.24 11.54
N PHE A 359 4.89 0.73 11.53
CA PHE A 359 3.48 0.46 11.29
C PHE A 359 3.26 0.11 9.82
N ASN A 360 2.88 -1.15 9.56
CA ASN A 360 2.71 -1.69 8.23
C ASN A 360 1.24 -1.62 7.81
N GLY A 361 0.78 -0.42 7.45
CA GLY A 361 -0.62 -0.16 7.08
C GLY A 361 -0.87 0.21 5.62
N MET A 362 0.15 0.14 4.75
CA MET A 362 0.00 0.57 3.36
C MET A 362 -1.00 -0.30 2.59
N GLY A 363 -2.01 0.33 1.99
CA GLY A 363 -3.07 -0.37 1.28
C GLY A 363 -4.02 -1.17 2.18
N ALA A 364 -3.97 -1.00 3.51
CA ALA A 364 -4.82 -1.72 4.45
C ALA A 364 -6.30 -1.32 4.37
N ASP A 365 -6.67 -0.31 3.59
CA ASP A 365 -8.06 -0.04 3.23
C ASP A 365 -8.64 -1.10 2.27
N ARG A 366 -7.81 -2.02 1.75
CA ARG A 366 -8.25 -3.12 0.88
C ARG A 366 -7.26 -4.28 0.86
N GLN A 367 -7.73 -5.50 1.17
CA GLN A 367 -6.86 -6.68 1.29
C GLN A 367 -5.88 -6.89 0.12
N VAL A 368 -6.34 -6.81 -1.13
CA VAL A 368 -5.46 -7.05 -2.29
C VAL A 368 -4.35 -6.00 -2.39
N CYS A 369 -4.63 -4.74 -2.07
CA CYS A 369 -3.64 -3.68 -2.03
C CYS A 369 -2.65 -3.90 -0.89
N TYR A 370 -3.14 -4.26 0.29
CA TYR A 370 -2.32 -4.61 1.45
C TYR A 370 -1.35 -5.77 1.14
N ASP A 371 -1.83 -6.84 0.49
CA ASP A 371 -0.99 -7.98 0.11
C ASP A 371 0.05 -7.62 -0.97
N VAL A 372 -0.29 -6.71 -1.89
CA VAL A 372 0.67 -6.14 -2.85
C VAL A 372 1.76 -5.36 -2.11
N TYR A 373 1.40 -4.41 -1.25
CA TYR A 373 2.37 -3.59 -0.53
C TYR A 373 3.23 -4.40 0.44
N ASN A 374 2.71 -5.49 1.04
CA ASN A 374 3.51 -6.42 1.84
C ASN A 374 4.63 -7.07 1.03
N LYS A 375 4.35 -7.52 -0.21
CA LYS A 375 5.40 -8.07 -1.10
C LYS A 375 6.39 -6.98 -1.54
N ILE A 376 5.90 -5.77 -1.84
CA ILE A 376 6.74 -4.63 -2.26
C ILE A 376 7.71 -4.23 -1.13
N VAL A 377 7.21 -4.03 0.09
CA VAL A 377 8.04 -3.59 1.21
C VAL A 377 9.07 -4.63 1.61
N GLU A 378 8.72 -5.93 1.55
CA GLU A 378 9.67 -7.02 1.77
C GLU A 378 10.82 -6.99 0.73
N MET A 379 10.50 -6.78 -0.55
CA MET A 379 11.50 -6.68 -1.61
C MET A 379 12.39 -5.44 -1.45
N ASP A 380 11.82 -4.28 -1.15
CA ASP A 380 12.57 -3.04 -0.99
C ASP A 380 13.45 -3.06 0.28
N LEU A 381 12.98 -3.66 1.38
CA LEU A 381 13.77 -3.87 2.60
C LEU A 381 14.96 -4.80 2.31
N PHE A 382 14.75 -5.87 1.54
CA PHE A 382 15.82 -6.75 1.12
C PHE A 382 16.84 -6.04 0.22
N GLU A 383 16.39 -5.21 -0.74
CA GLU A 383 17.29 -4.36 -1.56
C GLU A 383 18.08 -3.35 -0.69
N ALA A 384 17.48 -2.86 0.41
CA ALA A 384 18.13 -1.99 1.39
C ALA A 384 19.10 -2.70 2.36
N GLY A 385 19.19 -4.04 2.31
CA GLY A 385 20.11 -4.81 3.14
C GLY A 385 19.52 -5.36 4.45
N PHE A 386 18.20 -5.52 4.52
CA PHE A 386 17.50 -6.10 5.68
C PHE A 386 16.86 -7.46 5.37
N ASP A 387 17.01 -8.41 6.30
CA ASP A 387 16.10 -9.55 6.44
C ASP A 387 14.88 -9.10 7.26
N THR A 388 13.68 -9.50 6.84
CA THR A 388 12.43 -9.10 7.49
C THR A 388 11.62 -10.31 7.93
N ASP A 389 11.38 -10.42 9.24
CA ASP A 389 10.44 -11.39 9.81
C ASP A 389 9.05 -10.75 9.94
N PHE A 390 8.04 -11.37 9.33
CA PHE A 390 6.65 -10.95 9.46
C PHE A 390 5.87 -11.88 10.41
N GLU A 391 5.49 -11.37 11.58
CA GLU A 391 4.54 -12.04 12.46
C GLU A 391 3.10 -11.70 12.05
N THR A 392 2.27 -12.72 11.77
CA THR A 392 0.86 -12.50 11.44
C THR A 392 0.02 -12.43 12.71
N VAL A 393 -0.51 -11.25 13.00
CA VAL A 393 -1.30 -10.96 14.21
C VAL A 393 -2.78 -10.81 13.83
N PRO A 394 -3.72 -11.52 14.48
CA PRO A 394 -5.15 -11.35 14.19
C PRO A 394 -5.64 -9.98 14.69
N ILE A 395 -6.44 -9.31 13.87
CA ILE A 395 -7.09 -8.04 14.18
C ILE A 395 -8.52 -8.33 14.67
N PRO A 396 -8.96 -7.69 15.77
CA PRO A 396 -10.34 -7.84 16.24
C PRO A 396 -11.32 -7.26 15.21
N ASP A 397 -12.60 -7.62 15.32
CA ASP A 397 -13.64 -7.01 14.49
C ASP A 397 -13.85 -5.53 14.86
N LEU A 398 -13.13 -4.65 14.15
CA LEU A 398 -13.13 -3.20 14.35
C LEU A 398 -14.50 -2.57 14.02
N ASP A 399 -15.25 -3.19 13.10
CA ASP A 399 -16.58 -2.74 12.71
C ASP A 399 -17.58 -2.96 13.83
N SER A 400 -17.66 -4.19 14.35
CA SER A 400 -18.51 -4.50 15.51
C SER A 400 -18.06 -3.76 16.77
N GLY A 401 -16.78 -3.37 16.85
CA GLY A 401 -16.21 -2.56 17.92
C GLY A 401 -16.60 -1.08 17.91
N GLY A 402 -17.14 -0.57 16.79
CA GLY A 402 -17.46 0.86 16.64
C GLY A 402 -16.23 1.76 16.51
N GLU A 403 -15.07 1.19 16.14
CA GLU A 403 -13.81 1.94 16.02
C GLU A 403 -13.91 3.06 14.97
N TRP A 404 -14.73 2.84 13.94
CA TRP A 404 -14.95 3.77 12.84
C TRP A 404 -16.03 4.83 13.11
N ASP A 405 -16.67 4.81 14.29
CA ASP A 405 -17.73 5.77 14.62
C ASP A 405 -17.17 7.20 14.70
N GLY A 406 -17.59 8.05 13.76
CA GLY A 406 -17.12 9.43 13.63
C GLY A 406 -15.81 9.60 12.87
N VAL A 407 -15.26 8.50 12.32
CA VAL A 407 -14.08 8.53 11.45
C VAL A 407 -14.53 8.63 9.99
N ARG A 408 -13.93 9.56 9.23
CA ARG A 408 -14.31 9.86 7.84
C ARG A 408 -14.16 8.65 6.92
N ARG A 409 -13.08 7.89 7.07
CA ARG A 409 -12.73 6.74 6.24
C ARG A 409 -12.08 5.66 7.09
N LYS A 410 -12.40 4.39 6.78
CA LYS A 410 -11.68 3.26 7.35
C LYS A 410 -10.30 3.19 6.68
N TYR A 411 -9.25 3.17 7.49
CA TYR A 411 -7.90 2.94 6.98
C TYR A 411 -7.46 1.48 7.12
N TRP A 412 -8.28 0.64 7.76
CA TRP A 412 -7.98 -0.77 7.98
C TRP A 412 -9.21 -1.66 7.72
N ILE A 413 -9.03 -2.68 6.88
CA ILE A 413 -10.02 -3.71 6.54
C ILE A 413 -9.53 -5.15 6.78
N PRO A 414 -8.24 -5.52 6.58
CA PRO A 414 -7.76 -6.88 6.81
C PRO A 414 -8.07 -7.42 8.21
N ASP A 415 -8.32 -8.73 8.28
CA ASP A 415 -8.51 -9.46 9.55
C ASP A 415 -7.19 -9.81 10.24
N THR A 416 -6.06 -9.52 9.59
CA THR A 416 -4.72 -9.81 10.08
C THR A 416 -3.74 -8.69 9.75
N TYR A 417 -2.80 -8.46 10.66
CA TYR A 417 -1.70 -7.51 10.54
C TYR A 417 -0.39 -8.27 10.35
N LYS A 418 0.47 -7.80 9.45
CA LYS A 418 1.81 -8.35 9.16
C LYS A 418 2.81 -7.47 9.89
N LEU A 419 3.21 -7.88 11.08
CA LEU A 419 4.11 -7.13 11.94
C LEU A 419 5.57 -7.34 11.49
N PRO A 420 6.24 -6.30 10.97
CA PRO A 420 7.61 -6.42 10.49
C PRO A 420 8.61 -6.28 11.65
N THR A 421 9.60 -7.16 11.67
CA THR A 421 10.85 -6.99 12.43
C THR A 421 12.02 -7.17 11.48
N CYS A 422 12.74 -6.08 11.23
CA CYS A 422 13.83 -6.04 10.26
C CYS A 422 15.18 -6.05 10.98
N SER A 423 16.14 -6.80 10.46
CA SER A 423 17.53 -6.85 10.92
C SER A 423 18.47 -6.81 9.72
N PHE A 424 19.68 -6.28 9.88
CA PHE A 424 20.67 -6.32 8.81
C PHE A 424 20.93 -7.77 8.34
N ILE A 425 21.06 -7.96 7.03
CA ILE A 425 21.43 -9.26 6.44
C ILE A 425 22.82 -9.67 6.95
N GLY A 426 22.94 -10.93 7.39
CA GLY A 426 24.15 -11.52 7.98
C GLY A 426 24.77 -12.65 7.17
#